data_AF-A0A7V9JLG3-F1
#
_entry.id   AF-A0A7V9JLG3-F1
#
_cell.length_a   1.000
_cell.length_b   1.000
_cell.length_c   1.000
_cell.angle_alpha   90.00
_cell.angle_beta   90.00
_cell.angle_gamma   90.00
#
_symmetry.space_group_name_H-M   'P 1'
#
loop_
_entity.id
_entity.type
_entity.pdbx_description
1 polymer ?
#
loop_
_entity_poly.entity_id
_entity_poly.type
_entity_poly.pdbx_seq_one_letter_code
_entity_poly.pdbx_strand_id
1 'polypeptide(L)'
;MYGKPLTLSKFKVLELIARVPYMAWEQVAFIAITHVHADTGMARRIHERVAESRAQQDNEMFHLLIIEELIARSGRRQPQIKFFWLPQAIAFVYYQLSWLLFVARPRWAYRLNADFEDHAEHEYMTMVAEHPDWESTSFESSFAGDFGKFASLADVFRQIGHDERVHKLESEAQMKKPRFR
;
A
#
# COMPACT_ATOMS: atom_id res chain seq x y z
N MET A 1 11.74 -13.87 10.43
CA MET A 1 12.65 -12.79 10.01
C MET A 1 13.00 -12.98 8.54
N TYR A 2 12.45 -12.16 7.64
CA TYR A 2 12.87 -12.15 6.23
C TYR A 2 14.35 -11.75 6.18
N GLY A 3 15.16 -12.44 5.37
CA GLY A 3 16.64 -12.30 5.38
C GLY A 3 17.13 -10.92 4.94
N LYS A 4 18.45 -10.69 5.05
CA LYS A 4 19.10 -9.41 4.71
C LYS A 4 18.99 -8.94 3.25
N PRO A 5 18.98 -9.79 2.20
CA PRO A 5 18.85 -9.26 0.84
C PRO A 5 17.41 -8.81 0.56
N LEU A 6 17.26 -7.63 -0.02
CA LEU A 6 16.01 -7.15 -0.62
C LEU A 6 15.62 -8.10 -1.76
N THR A 7 14.41 -8.65 -1.70
CA THR A 7 13.92 -9.60 -2.71
C THR A 7 12.49 -9.24 -3.07
N LEU A 8 12.09 -9.50 -4.31
CA LEU A 8 10.71 -9.33 -4.76
C LEU A 8 9.70 -10.03 -3.83
N SER A 9 10.07 -11.20 -3.29
CA SER A 9 9.24 -11.93 -2.32
C SER A 9 9.03 -11.18 -1.00
N LYS A 10 9.99 -10.35 -0.57
CA LYS A 10 9.85 -9.48 0.62
C LYS A 10 8.90 -8.32 0.32
N PHE A 11 9.08 -7.67 -0.83
CA PHE A 11 8.19 -6.59 -1.27
C PHE A 11 6.76 -7.06 -1.47
N LYS A 12 6.53 -8.23 -2.07
CA LYS A 12 5.22 -8.88 -2.12
C LYS A 12 4.51 -8.92 -0.76
N VAL A 13 5.25 -9.23 0.31
CA VAL A 13 4.68 -9.27 1.68
C VAL A 13 4.44 -7.86 2.21
N LEU A 14 5.34 -6.92 1.90
CA LEU A 14 5.20 -5.51 2.24
C LEU A 14 3.90 -4.94 1.62
N GLU A 15 3.70 -5.07 0.31
CA GLU A 15 2.50 -4.61 -0.42
C GLU A 15 1.19 -5.26 0.05
N LEU A 16 1.28 -6.50 0.50
CA LEU A 16 0.14 -7.21 1.07
C LEU A 16 -0.28 -6.60 2.41
N ILE A 17 0.69 -6.12 3.20
CA ILE A 17 0.46 -5.48 4.50
C ILE A 17 0.10 -4.00 4.32
N ALA A 18 0.71 -3.31 3.35
CA ALA A 18 0.54 -1.89 3.04
C ALA A 18 -0.92 -1.49 2.73
N ARG A 19 -1.64 -2.35 1.99
CA ARG A 19 -3.07 -2.13 1.69
C ARG A 19 -4.02 -2.22 2.89
N VAL A 20 -3.59 -2.82 4.01
CA VAL A 20 -4.48 -3.22 5.12
C VAL A 20 -5.09 -2.04 5.86
N PRO A 21 -4.34 -0.97 6.21
CA PRO A 21 -4.91 0.23 6.81
C PRO A 21 -5.98 0.87 5.94
N TYR A 22 -5.77 0.98 4.62
CA TYR A 22 -6.76 1.56 3.70
C TYR A 22 -8.07 0.76 3.68
N MET A 23 -8.01 -0.58 3.64
CA MET A 23 -9.20 -1.43 3.78
C MET A 23 -9.94 -1.20 5.10
N ALA A 24 -9.20 -1.09 6.21
CA ALA A 24 -9.79 -0.86 7.51
C ALA A 24 -10.48 0.52 7.58
N TRP A 25 -9.87 1.55 7.02
CA TRP A 25 -10.44 2.91 7.01
C TRP A 25 -11.66 3.02 6.12
N GLU A 26 -11.64 2.37 4.96
CA GLU A 26 -12.80 2.27 4.06
C GLU A 26 -13.99 1.63 4.79
N GLN A 27 -13.77 0.51 5.48
CA GLN A 27 -14.80 -0.16 6.27
C GLN A 27 -15.35 0.72 7.41
N VAL A 28 -14.50 1.44 8.12
CA VAL A 28 -14.95 2.41 9.14
C VAL A 28 -15.82 3.50 8.51
N ALA A 29 -15.43 4.02 7.35
CA ALA A 29 -16.19 5.05 6.66
C ALA A 29 -17.54 4.54 6.14
N PHE A 30 -17.61 3.29 5.67
CA PHE A 30 -18.87 2.63 5.32
C PHE A 30 -19.80 2.42 6.52
N ILE A 31 -19.28 2.08 7.69
CA ILE A 31 -20.11 2.00 8.90
C ILE A 31 -20.56 3.42 9.30
N ALA A 32 -19.69 4.42 9.18
CA ALA A 32 -20.05 5.79 9.53
C ALA A 32 -21.16 6.36 8.63
N ILE A 33 -21.17 6.06 7.32
CA ILE A 33 -22.18 6.59 6.39
C ILE A 33 -23.61 6.14 6.73
N THR A 34 -23.77 4.94 7.32
CA THR A 34 -25.09 4.43 7.76
C THR A 34 -25.60 5.08 9.05
N HIS A 35 -24.85 6.01 9.65
CA HIS A 35 -25.24 6.69 10.88
C HIS A 35 -25.40 8.21 10.72
N VAL A 36 -25.17 8.76 9.51
CA VAL A 36 -25.17 10.21 9.23
C VAL A 36 -26.36 10.67 8.38
N HIS A 37 -27.51 9.99 8.48
CA HIS A 37 -28.67 10.17 7.60
C HIS A 37 -29.23 11.61 7.50
N ALA A 38 -28.92 12.49 8.44
CA ALA A 38 -29.46 13.86 8.51
C ALA A 38 -28.49 14.96 8.02
N ASP A 39 -27.21 14.66 7.76
CA ASP A 39 -26.21 15.65 7.34
C ASP A 39 -25.59 15.26 5.98
N THR A 40 -26.12 15.89 4.93
CA THR A 40 -25.66 15.70 3.55
C THR A 40 -24.22 16.17 3.32
N GLY A 41 -23.76 17.16 4.09
CA GLY A 41 -22.38 17.64 4.06
C GLY A 41 -21.41 16.62 4.64
N MET A 42 -21.74 16.05 5.81
CA MET A 42 -20.95 15.00 6.44
C MET A 42 -20.92 13.72 5.60
N ALA A 43 -22.05 13.34 5.01
CA ALA A 43 -22.12 12.21 4.07
C ALA A 43 -21.19 12.41 2.87
N ARG A 44 -21.14 13.63 2.29
CA ARG A 44 -20.23 13.92 1.17
C ARG A 44 -18.76 13.82 1.57
N ARG A 45 -18.38 14.34 2.75
CA ARG A 45 -16.99 14.24 3.26
C ARG A 45 -16.56 12.79 3.53
N ILE A 46 -17.48 11.96 4.05
CA ILE A 46 -17.22 10.52 4.24
C ILE A 46 -17.04 9.84 2.88
N HIS A 47 -17.87 10.17 1.89
CA HIS A 47 -17.74 9.61 0.55
C HIS A 47 -16.43 10.01 -0.14
N GLU A 48 -16.04 11.28 -0.08
CA GLU A 48 -14.75 11.77 -0.58
C GLU A 48 -13.59 11.01 0.07
N ARG A 49 -13.65 10.79 1.39
CA ARG A 49 -12.65 9.99 2.11
C ARG A 49 -12.58 8.54 1.63
N VAL A 50 -13.73 7.90 1.40
CA VAL A 50 -13.79 6.53 0.87
C VAL A 50 -13.15 6.46 -0.52
N ALA A 51 -13.44 7.43 -1.38
CA ALA A 51 -12.86 7.50 -2.72
C ALA A 51 -11.33 7.66 -2.66
N GLU A 52 -10.82 8.54 -1.79
CA GLU A 52 -9.37 8.69 -1.54
C GLU A 52 -8.73 7.36 -1.10
N SER A 53 -9.29 6.70 -0.06
CA SER A 53 -8.73 5.44 0.46
C SER A 53 -8.79 4.29 -0.55
N ARG A 54 -9.81 4.25 -1.42
CA ARG A 54 -9.88 3.28 -2.53
C ARG A 54 -8.79 3.51 -3.55
N ALA A 55 -8.56 4.75 -3.95
CA ALA A 55 -7.52 5.07 -4.93
C ALA A 55 -6.14 4.63 -4.43
N GLN A 56 -5.84 4.86 -3.15
CA GLN A 56 -4.62 4.38 -2.50
C GLN A 56 -4.56 2.85 -2.46
N GLN A 57 -5.65 2.20 -2.03
CA GLN A 57 -5.74 0.73 -2.02
C GLN A 57 -5.54 0.11 -3.41
N ASP A 58 -6.09 0.71 -4.45
CA ASP A 58 -5.94 0.25 -5.83
C ASP A 58 -4.49 0.43 -6.32
N ASN A 59 -3.83 1.52 -5.96
CA ASN A 59 -2.42 1.75 -6.26
C ASN A 59 -1.52 0.67 -5.62
N GLU A 60 -1.67 0.42 -4.33
CA GLU A 60 -1.02 -0.67 -3.57
C GLU A 60 -1.33 -2.07 -4.17
N MET A 61 -2.55 -2.24 -4.70
CA MET A 61 -2.92 -3.46 -5.39
C MET A 61 -2.12 -3.67 -6.68
N PHE A 62 -1.92 -2.61 -7.48
CA PHE A 62 -1.10 -2.69 -8.69
C PHE A 62 0.37 -2.99 -8.38
N HIS A 63 0.94 -2.41 -7.32
CA HIS A 63 2.31 -2.72 -6.88
C HIS A 63 2.48 -4.23 -6.61
N LEU A 64 1.57 -4.83 -5.84
CA LEU A 64 1.57 -6.28 -5.60
C LEU A 64 1.43 -7.09 -6.89
N LEU A 65 0.51 -6.71 -7.78
CA LEU A 65 0.26 -7.44 -9.02
C LEU A 65 1.49 -7.44 -9.93
N ILE A 66 2.18 -6.30 -10.04
CA ILE A 66 3.43 -6.16 -10.77
C ILE A 66 4.50 -7.07 -10.17
N ILE A 67 4.67 -7.06 -8.85
CA ILE A 67 5.65 -7.90 -8.16
C ILE A 67 5.35 -9.39 -8.35
N GLU A 68 4.08 -9.81 -8.22
CA GLU A 68 3.64 -11.19 -8.44
C GLU A 68 3.92 -11.65 -9.88
N GLU A 69 3.65 -10.79 -10.87
CA GLU A 69 3.94 -11.08 -12.28
C GLU A 69 5.45 -11.29 -12.50
N LEU A 70 6.30 -10.42 -11.94
CA LEU A 70 7.76 -10.55 -12.02
C LEU A 70 8.25 -11.83 -11.33
N ILE A 71 7.70 -12.18 -10.17
CA ILE A 71 8.03 -13.43 -9.46
C ILE A 71 7.64 -14.64 -10.30
N ALA A 72 6.44 -14.65 -10.89
CA ALA A 72 5.95 -15.73 -11.73
C ALA A 72 6.86 -15.92 -12.96
N ARG A 73 7.24 -14.82 -13.62
CA ARG A 73 8.17 -14.83 -14.78
C ARG A 73 9.56 -15.34 -14.41
N SER A 74 10.02 -15.12 -13.18
CA SER A 74 11.33 -15.61 -12.71
C SER A 74 11.42 -17.15 -12.58
N GLY A 75 10.28 -17.86 -12.62
CA GLY A 75 10.22 -19.31 -12.45
C GLY A 75 10.60 -19.81 -11.05
N ARG A 76 10.88 -18.91 -10.09
CA ARG A 76 11.31 -19.26 -8.74
C ARG A 76 10.13 -19.74 -7.90
N ARG A 77 10.23 -20.95 -7.34
CA ARG A 77 9.24 -21.46 -6.38
C ARG A 77 9.41 -20.80 -5.02
N GLN A 78 8.32 -20.26 -4.47
CA GLN A 78 8.29 -19.70 -3.13
C GLN A 78 7.71 -20.71 -2.13
N PRO A 79 8.31 -20.87 -0.93
CA PRO A 79 7.70 -21.68 0.13
C PRO A 79 6.36 -21.08 0.59
N GLN A 80 5.27 -21.82 0.40
CA GLN A 80 3.90 -21.35 0.62
C GLN A 80 3.63 -20.89 2.06
N ILE A 81 4.18 -21.58 3.07
CA ILE A 81 3.98 -21.18 4.48
C ILE A 81 4.52 -19.76 4.72
N LYS A 82 5.71 -19.46 4.18
CA LYS A 82 6.42 -18.21 4.45
C LYS A 82 5.87 -17.03 3.63
N PHE A 83 5.49 -17.25 2.38
CA PHE A 83 5.12 -16.17 1.45
C PHE A 83 3.62 -16.11 1.12
N PHE A 84 2.82 -17.02 1.68
CA PHE A 84 1.36 -16.98 1.57
C PHE A 84 0.71 -17.00 2.96
N TRP A 85 0.81 -18.10 3.71
CA TRP A 85 0.06 -18.27 4.96
C TRP A 85 0.46 -17.28 6.05
N LEU A 86 1.77 -17.09 6.27
CA LEU A 86 2.27 -16.16 7.29
C LEU A 86 1.85 -14.70 6.99
N PRO A 87 2.05 -14.16 5.77
CA PRO A 87 1.55 -12.84 5.41
C PRO A 87 0.04 -12.66 5.63
N GLN A 88 -0.78 -13.66 5.26
CA GLN A 88 -2.23 -13.59 5.44
C GLN A 88 -2.62 -13.51 6.93
N ALA A 89 -1.96 -14.30 7.79
CA ALA A 89 -2.18 -14.22 9.23
C ALA A 89 -1.77 -12.86 9.83
N ILE A 90 -0.62 -12.32 9.39
CA ILE A 90 -0.15 -10.99 9.80
C ILE A 90 -1.14 -9.91 9.34
N ALA A 91 -1.57 -9.96 8.08
CA ALA A 91 -2.53 -9.01 7.52
C ALA A 91 -3.87 -9.03 8.26
N PHE A 92 -4.37 -10.22 8.62
CA PHE A 92 -5.58 -10.34 9.42
C PHE A 92 -5.45 -9.65 10.77
N VAL A 93 -4.38 -9.92 11.52
CA VAL A 93 -4.14 -9.28 12.83
C VAL A 93 -3.97 -7.77 12.65
N TYR A 94 -3.20 -7.36 11.65
CA TYR A 94 -2.95 -5.95 11.37
C TYR A 94 -4.22 -5.19 10.97
N TYR A 95 -5.15 -5.83 10.27
CA TYR A 95 -6.45 -5.26 9.94
C TYR A 95 -7.24 -4.91 11.21
N GLN A 96 -7.34 -5.85 12.16
CA GLN A 96 -8.06 -5.61 13.41
C GLN A 96 -7.46 -4.45 14.22
N LEU A 97 -6.12 -4.41 14.28
CA LEU A 97 -5.39 -3.32 14.95
C LEU A 97 -5.59 -1.98 14.24
N SER A 98 -5.49 -1.96 12.91
CA SER A 98 -5.67 -0.76 12.09
C SER A 98 -7.08 -0.19 12.22
N TRP A 99 -8.09 -1.06 12.20
CA TRP A 99 -9.48 -0.69 12.40
C TRP A 99 -9.70 -0.06 13.78
N LEU A 100 -9.26 -0.74 14.85
CA LEU A 100 -9.41 -0.26 16.22
C LEU A 100 -8.68 1.07 16.45
N LEU A 101 -7.45 1.16 15.95
CA LEU A 101 -6.63 2.35 16.06
C LEU A 101 -7.26 3.53 15.31
N PHE A 102 -7.84 3.30 14.13
CA PHE A 102 -8.47 4.36 13.36
C PHE A 102 -9.72 4.93 14.05
N VAL A 103 -10.57 4.06 14.60
CA VAL A 103 -11.77 4.47 15.35
C VAL A 103 -11.39 5.23 16.63
N ALA A 104 -10.43 4.70 17.39
CA ALA A 104 -10.03 5.27 18.68
C ALA A 104 -9.17 6.53 18.54
N ARG A 105 -8.14 6.48 17.68
CA ARG A 105 -7.12 7.53 17.49
C ARG A 105 -6.70 7.64 16.01
N PRO A 106 -7.53 8.25 15.15
CA PRO A 106 -7.25 8.32 13.70
C PRO A 106 -5.93 9.03 13.38
N ARG A 107 -5.52 10.04 14.16
CA ARG A 107 -4.21 10.69 14.00
C ARG A 107 -3.04 9.72 14.19
N TRP A 108 -3.18 8.74 15.08
CA TRP A 108 -2.15 7.73 15.31
C TRP A 108 -2.16 6.68 14.20
N ALA A 109 -3.34 6.33 13.67
CA ALA A 109 -3.44 5.47 12.50
C ALA A 109 -2.76 6.09 11.27
N TYR A 110 -3.01 7.37 10.98
CA TYR A 110 -2.29 8.06 9.88
C TYR A 110 -0.79 8.18 10.14
N ARG A 111 -0.37 8.40 11.40
CA ARG A 111 1.07 8.45 11.72
C ARG A 111 1.73 7.09 11.47
N LEU A 112 1.11 6.02 11.94
CA LEU A 112 1.59 4.66 11.72
C LEU A 112 1.69 4.34 10.22
N ASN A 113 0.70 4.75 9.43
CA ASN A 113 0.73 4.59 7.99
C ASN A 113 1.89 5.38 7.37
N ALA A 114 2.04 6.66 7.71
CA ALA A 114 3.14 7.48 7.22
C ALA A 114 4.53 6.89 7.54
N ASP A 115 4.71 6.32 8.75
CA ASP A 115 5.96 5.65 9.12
C ASP A 115 6.18 4.34 8.31
N PHE A 116 5.10 3.65 7.92
CA PHE A 116 5.16 2.47 7.05
C PHE A 116 5.55 2.87 5.61
N GLU A 117 4.91 3.90 5.05
CA GLU A 117 5.19 4.37 3.69
C GLU A 117 6.60 4.97 3.57
N ASP A 118 7.09 5.66 4.61
CA ASP A 118 8.48 6.16 4.64
C ASP A 118 9.49 5.01 4.58
N HIS A 119 9.18 3.90 5.26
CA HIS A 119 9.99 2.69 5.19
C HIS A 119 9.90 2.04 3.81
N ALA A 120 8.71 1.93 3.23
CA ALA A 120 8.49 1.36 1.90
C ALA A 120 9.25 2.15 0.81
N GLU A 121 9.12 3.49 0.81
CA GLU A 121 9.86 4.40 -0.07
C GLU A 121 11.36 4.12 -0.01
N HIS A 122 11.92 4.07 1.21
CA HIS A 122 13.35 3.86 1.41
C HIS A 122 13.81 2.48 0.90
N GLU A 123 13.04 1.44 1.17
CA GLU A 123 13.33 0.08 0.72
C GLU A 123 13.31 -0.01 -0.80
N TYR A 124 12.33 0.61 -1.48
CA TYR A 124 12.27 0.64 -2.95
C TYR A 124 13.46 1.37 -3.57
N MET A 125 13.82 2.54 -3.04
CA MET A 125 15.00 3.28 -3.52
C MET A 125 16.28 2.48 -3.33
N THR A 126 16.40 1.79 -2.20
CA THR A 126 17.54 0.91 -1.93
C THR A 126 17.56 -0.29 -2.88
N MET A 127 16.41 -0.91 -3.14
CA MET A 127 16.31 -2.04 -4.05
C MET A 127 16.77 -1.67 -5.46
N VAL A 128 16.34 -0.51 -5.99
CA VAL A 128 16.79 -0.04 -7.30
C VAL A 128 18.30 0.24 -7.31
N ALA A 129 18.84 0.86 -6.26
CA ALA A 129 20.27 1.14 -6.15
C ALA A 129 21.13 -0.13 -6.07
N GLU A 130 20.62 -1.19 -5.45
CA GLU A 130 21.30 -2.49 -5.36
C GLU A 130 21.24 -3.31 -6.67
N HIS A 131 20.42 -2.91 -7.66
CA HIS A 131 20.21 -3.63 -8.92
C HIS A 131 20.42 -2.71 -10.15
N PRO A 132 21.66 -2.25 -10.42
CA PRO A 132 21.94 -1.35 -11.54
C PRO A 132 21.64 -1.96 -12.93
N ASP A 133 21.56 -3.29 -13.04
CA ASP A 133 21.16 -4.02 -14.24
C ASP A 133 19.70 -3.73 -14.66
N TRP A 134 18.85 -3.34 -13.70
CA TRP A 134 17.44 -3.04 -13.95
C TRP A 134 17.22 -1.80 -14.82
N GLU A 135 18.20 -0.91 -14.92
CA GLU A 135 18.16 0.26 -15.82
C GLU A 135 18.05 -0.16 -17.29
N SER A 136 18.66 -1.30 -17.63
CA SER A 136 18.68 -1.85 -18.99
C SER A 136 17.66 -2.96 -19.19
N THR A 137 17.04 -3.44 -18.12
CA THR A 137 16.06 -4.52 -18.18
C THR A 137 14.70 -3.95 -18.53
N SER A 138 14.15 -4.32 -19.69
CA SER A 138 12.85 -3.82 -20.14
C SER A 138 11.73 -4.25 -19.17
N PHE A 139 10.84 -3.31 -18.84
CA PHE A 139 9.63 -3.60 -18.09
C PHE A 139 8.48 -3.97 -19.03
N GLU A 140 7.99 -5.19 -18.86
CA GLU A 140 6.79 -5.68 -19.53
C GLU A 140 5.82 -6.19 -18.48
N SER A 141 4.58 -5.72 -18.51
CA SER A 141 3.53 -6.16 -17.59
C SER A 141 2.19 -6.20 -18.29
N SER A 142 1.35 -7.20 -17.93
CA SER A 142 -0.05 -7.23 -18.35
C SER A 142 -0.85 -6.04 -17.81
N PHE A 143 -0.37 -5.39 -16.75
CA PHE A 143 -1.03 -4.26 -16.09
C PHE A 143 -0.51 -2.90 -16.54
N ALA A 144 0.35 -2.84 -17.56
CA ALA A 144 0.93 -1.58 -18.04
C ALA A 144 -0.11 -0.58 -18.59
N GLY A 145 -1.30 -1.06 -18.98
CA GLY A 145 -2.42 -0.21 -19.38
C GLY A 145 -3.10 0.51 -18.20
N ASP A 146 -3.05 -0.09 -17.02
CA ASP A 146 -3.74 0.40 -15.82
C ASP A 146 -2.79 1.18 -14.90
N PHE A 147 -1.58 0.65 -14.67
CA PHE A 147 -0.60 1.27 -13.77
C PHE A 147 0.29 2.31 -14.47
N GLY A 148 0.71 2.01 -15.71
CA GLY A 148 1.59 2.88 -16.48
C GLY A 148 2.62 2.11 -17.31
N LYS A 149 3.17 2.80 -18.32
CA LYS A 149 4.23 2.28 -19.19
C LYS A 149 5.57 2.87 -18.76
N PHE A 150 6.55 1.99 -18.57
CA PHE A 150 7.90 2.34 -18.16
C PHE A 150 8.91 1.69 -19.10
N ALA A 151 10.06 2.33 -19.31
CA ALA A 151 11.08 1.80 -20.20
C ALA A 151 11.84 0.63 -19.56
N SER A 152 12.10 0.72 -18.25
CA SER A 152 12.93 -0.22 -17.52
C SER A 152 12.31 -0.70 -16.20
N LEU A 153 12.84 -1.80 -15.65
CA LEU A 153 12.50 -2.25 -14.30
C LEU A 153 12.86 -1.19 -13.25
N ALA A 154 13.97 -0.49 -13.42
CA ALA A 154 14.35 0.56 -12.49
C ALA A 154 13.32 1.70 -12.47
N ASP A 155 12.76 2.06 -13.63
CA ASP A 155 11.75 3.12 -13.73
C ASP A 155 10.43 2.76 -13.04
N VAL A 156 9.94 1.54 -13.21
CA VAL A 156 8.70 1.12 -12.53
C VAL A 156 8.88 1.07 -11.02
N PHE A 157 10.01 0.55 -10.51
CA PHE A 157 10.25 0.51 -9.07
C PHE A 157 10.53 1.90 -8.47
N ARG A 158 11.08 2.83 -9.25
CA ARG A 158 11.14 4.25 -8.85
C ARG A 158 9.76 4.88 -8.78
N GLN A 159 8.88 4.57 -9.74
CA GLN A 159 7.50 5.05 -9.69
C GLN A 159 6.79 4.52 -8.45
N ILE A 160 6.90 3.21 -8.17
CA ILE A 160 6.30 2.61 -6.96
C ILE A 160 6.83 3.33 -5.71
N GLY A 161 8.15 3.47 -5.56
CA GLY A 161 8.71 4.20 -4.43
C GLY A 161 8.32 5.69 -4.37
N HIS A 162 8.00 6.32 -5.51
CA HIS A 162 7.41 7.65 -5.53
C HIS A 162 5.95 7.64 -5.06
N ASP A 163 5.16 6.65 -5.43
CA ASP A 163 3.79 6.47 -4.94
C ASP A 163 3.78 6.33 -3.41
N GLU A 164 4.70 5.56 -2.84
CA GLU A 164 4.87 5.46 -1.37
C GLU A 164 5.10 6.83 -0.72
N ARG A 165 5.95 7.66 -1.34
CA ARG A 165 6.16 9.03 -0.86
C ARG A 165 4.86 9.84 -0.88
N VAL A 166 4.04 9.68 -1.91
CA VAL A 166 2.74 10.36 -2.01
C VAL A 166 1.81 9.88 -0.89
N HIS A 167 1.68 8.56 -0.69
CA HIS A 167 0.89 7.96 0.38
C HIS A 167 1.31 8.46 1.78
N LYS A 168 2.63 8.59 2.01
CA LYS A 168 3.19 9.19 3.22
C LYS A 168 2.69 10.62 3.42
N LEU A 169 2.90 11.47 2.41
CA LEU A 169 2.55 12.89 2.48
C LEU A 169 1.05 13.10 2.66
N GLU A 170 0.23 12.27 2.03
CA GLU A 170 -1.22 12.26 2.22
C GLU A 170 -1.58 11.88 3.65
N SER A 171 -0.99 10.81 4.20
CA SER A 171 -1.18 10.41 5.59
C SER A 171 -0.81 11.55 6.56
N GLU A 172 0.34 12.21 6.36
CA GLU A 172 0.76 13.36 7.17
C GLU A 172 -0.17 14.57 7.03
N ALA A 173 -0.71 14.84 5.85
CA ALA A 173 -1.70 15.89 5.64
C ALA A 173 -3.00 15.58 6.41
N GLN A 174 -3.43 14.32 6.40
CA GLN A 174 -4.64 13.89 7.10
C GLN A 174 -4.49 13.93 8.63
N MET A 175 -3.28 13.74 9.16
CA MET A 175 -3.00 13.99 10.58
C MET A 175 -3.29 15.44 11.01
N LYS A 176 -3.15 16.41 10.11
CA LYS A 176 -3.35 17.84 10.40
C LYS A 176 -4.81 18.26 10.30
N LYS A 177 -5.67 17.48 9.63
CA LYS A 177 -7.11 17.79 9.52
C LYS A 177 -7.83 17.51 10.85
N PRO A 178 -8.73 18.40 11.31
CA PRO A 178 -9.55 18.15 12.49
C PRO A 178 -10.53 16.99 12.25
N ARG A 179 -10.82 16.23 13.31
CA ARG A 179 -11.62 14.99 13.27
C ARG A 179 -13.07 15.21 12.79
N PHE A 180 -13.60 16.41 13.00
CA PHE A 180 -14.92 16.85 12.58
C PHE A 180 -14.93 18.36 12.33
N ARG A 181 -15.26 18.76 11.11
CA ARG A 181 -15.98 19.99 10.78
C ARG A 181 -17.06 19.59 9.80
#